data_AF-A0A6G0HY82-F1
#
_entry.id   AF-A0A6G0HY82-F1
#
_cell.length_a   1.000
_cell.length_b   1.000
_cell.length_c   1.000
_cell.angle_alpha   90.00
_cell.angle_beta   90.00
_cell.angle_gamma   90.00
#
_symmetry.space_group_name_H-M   'P 1'
#
loop_
_entity.id
_entity.type
_entity.pdbx_description
1 polymer ?
#
loop_
_entity_poly.entity_id
_entity_poly.type
_entity_poly.pdbx_seq_one_letter_code
_entity_poly.pdbx_strand_id
1 'polypeptide(L)'
;MVFPKQTFRDHKDALRFAARLIRGVLDYKALIDARALPVDFTRGQQAGAPMCMEQYYRLFSSYRYPGLKTDTLKVHMNAASSGPEHIIVVCKNQFFVLDVIANSKQLNETEILSQLEKIKKMSENAEERLPPVGILTSDGRTEWAQARDALIKDQTNRDSLALIESCMCVLCLDEPSGLEARDTTRALLMLHGGGREKNGANRWYDKSMQFVVGMDGVCGVVCEHSPFEGIVLVQCSEYVMKYIIWRPTGEAGE
;
A
#
# COMPACT_ATOMS: atom_id res chain seq x y z
N MET A 1 -8.85 5.31 -4.96
CA MET A 1 -9.34 6.52 -4.26
C MET A 1 -8.26 7.59 -4.28
N VAL A 2 -8.65 8.85 -4.48
CA VAL A 2 -7.74 10.02 -4.47
C VAL A 2 -7.91 10.75 -3.12
N PHE A 3 -6.82 11.00 -2.39
CA PHE A 3 -6.86 11.76 -1.13
C PHE A 3 -6.89 13.28 -1.39
N PRO A 4 -7.06 14.16 -0.40
CA PRO A 4 -6.82 15.59 -0.58
C PRO A 4 -5.40 15.86 -1.10
N LYS A 5 -5.23 16.87 -1.96
CA LYS A 5 -3.91 17.24 -2.49
C LYS A 5 -3.02 17.72 -1.34
N GLN A 6 -1.80 17.21 -1.27
CA GLN A 6 -0.81 17.61 -0.28
C GLN A 6 0.11 18.70 -0.85
N THR A 7 0.72 19.48 0.04
CA THR A 7 1.74 20.48 -0.32
C THR A 7 3.05 20.09 0.31
N PHE A 8 3.95 19.51 -0.48
CA PHE A 8 5.29 19.14 -0.04
C PHE A 8 6.29 20.17 -0.55
N ARG A 9 7.16 20.70 0.33
CA ARG A 9 8.19 21.66 -0.07
C ARG A 9 9.40 20.95 -0.69
N ASP A 10 9.66 19.74 -0.24
CA ASP A 10 10.74 18.87 -0.70
C ASP A 10 10.35 17.39 -0.57
N HIS A 11 11.25 16.51 -1.00
CA HIS A 11 11.05 15.06 -0.87
C HIS A 11 10.95 14.62 0.61
N LYS A 12 11.58 15.33 1.56
CA LYS A 12 11.53 14.96 2.98
C LYS A 12 10.14 15.16 3.55
N ASP A 13 9.44 16.22 3.17
CA ASP A 13 8.03 16.43 3.53
C ASP A 13 7.15 15.27 3.03
N ALA A 14 7.38 14.79 1.81
CA ALA A 14 6.66 13.62 1.26
C ALA A 14 6.98 12.33 2.04
N LEU A 15 8.25 12.10 2.39
CA LEU A 15 8.64 10.93 3.20
C LEU A 15 8.10 11.00 4.64
N ARG A 16 8.00 12.18 5.25
CA ARG A 16 7.33 12.37 6.55
C ARG A 16 5.85 12.03 6.45
N PHE A 17 5.18 12.49 5.40
CA PHE A 17 3.79 12.13 5.15
C PHE A 17 3.62 10.61 4.99
N ALA A 18 4.49 9.96 4.21
CA ALA A 18 4.49 8.51 4.04
C ALA A 18 4.74 7.76 5.37
N ALA A 19 5.66 8.22 6.21
CA ALA A 19 5.91 7.64 7.54
C ALA A 19 4.68 7.72 8.45
N ARG A 20 4.00 8.87 8.46
CA ARG A 20 2.72 9.05 9.20
C ARG A 20 1.61 8.18 8.66
N LEU A 21 1.52 8.06 7.33
CA LEU A 21 0.57 7.17 6.68
C LEU A 21 0.78 5.72 7.11
N ILE A 22 2.02 5.22 7.07
CA ILE A 22 2.35 3.86 7.55
C ILE A 22 1.94 3.71 9.01
N ARG A 23 2.25 4.70 9.88
CA ARG A 23 1.83 4.68 11.28
C ARG A 23 0.31 4.59 11.46
N GLY A 24 -0.47 5.32 10.66
CA GLY A 24 -1.93 5.25 10.68
C GLY A 24 -2.46 3.90 10.18
N VAL A 25 -1.82 3.31 9.17
CA VAL A 25 -2.17 1.96 8.67
C VAL A 25 -1.91 0.91 9.74
N LEU A 26 -0.76 0.96 10.42
CA LEU A 26 -0.42 0.04 11.50
C LEU A 26 -1.38 0.15 12.68
N ASP A 27 -1.73 1.38 13.05
CA ASP A 27 -2.70 1.67 14.11
C ASP A 27 -4.09 1.10 13.77
N TYR A 28 -4.56 1.31 12.54
CA TYR A 28 -5.82 0.73 12.06
C TYR A 28 -5.78 -0.80 12.00
N LYS A 29 -4.66 -1.38 11.56
CA LYS A 29 -4.47 -2.84 11.56
C LYS A 29 -4.52 -3.41 12.98
N ALA A 30 -3.90 -2.75 13.96
CA ALA A 30 -3.96 -3.19 15.35
C ALA A 30 -5.42 -3.25 15.87
N LEU A 31 -6.28 -2.30 15.47
CA LEU A 31 -7.71 -2.34 15.78
C LEU A 31 -8.44 -3.50 15.10
N ILE A 32 -8.10 -3.79 13.83
CA ILE A 32 -8.64 -4.94 13.10
C ILE A 32 -8.27 -6.25 13.81
N ASP A 33 -6.99 -6.44 14.11
CA ASP A 33 -6.46 -7.66 14.71
C ASP A 33 -7.03 -7.90 16.11
N ALA A 34 -7.17 -6.83 16.89
CA ALA A 34 -7.80 -6.85 18.21
C ALA A 34 -9.34 -7.00 18.17
N ARG A 35 -9.95 -7.02 16.96
CA ARG A 35 -11.41 -6.97 16.75
C ARG A 35 -12.07 -5.81 17.50
N ALA A 36 -11.37 -4.67 17.55
CA ALA A 36 -11.77 -3.48 18.30
C ALA A 36 -12.42 -2.39 17.44
N LEU A 37 -12.57 -2.61 16.12
CA LEU A 37 -13.32 -1.69 15.26
C LEU A 37 -14.80 -1.63 15.69
N PRO A 38 -15.39 -0.42 15.76
CA PRO A 38 -16.83 -0.28 15.94
C PRO A 38 -17.60 -1.02 14.85
N VAL A 39 -18.68 -1.72 15.23
CA VAL A 39 -19.56 -2.38 14.27
C VAL A 39 -20.24 -1.32 13.41
N ASP A 40 -20.18 -1.50 12.10
CA ASP A 40 -20.92 -0.65 11.19
C ASP A 40 -22.42 -0.96 11.23
N PHE A 41 -23.25 0.07 11.07
CA PHE A 41 -24.69 -0.08 10.96
C PHE A 41 -25.17 0.45 9.61
N THR A 42 -26.19 -0.21 9.07
CA THR A 42 -26.87 0.22 7.85
C THR A 42 -27.38 1.65 8.00
N ARG A 43 -27.37 2.38 6.89
CA ARG A 43 -27.89 3.76 6.78
C ARG A 43 -29.00 3.82 5.73
N GLY A 44 -29.73 4.93 5.68
CA GLY A 44 -30.81 5.13 4.69
C GLY A 44 -32.06 4.31 5.03
N GLN A 45 -32.64 3.63 4.04
CA GLN A 45 -33.97 3.01 4.16
C GLN A 45 -34.06 1.87 5.17
N GLN A 46 -32.95 1.18 5.46
CA GLN A 46 -32.89 0.08 6.44
C GLN A 46 -32.01 0.44 7.64
N ALA A 47 -32.02 1.70 8.09
CA ALA A 47 -31.10 2.18 9.12
C ALA A 47 -31.17 1.39 10.44
N GLY A 48 -30.00 1.15 11.04
CA GLY A 48 -29.87 0.61 12.40
C GLY A 48 -29.64 -0.90 12.52
N ALA A 49 -29.53 -1.63 11.41
CA ALA A 49 -29.12 -3.04 11.44
C ALA A 49 -27.59 -3.17 11.41
N PRO A 50 -26.98 -4.06 12.22
CA PRO A 50 -25.54 -4.27 12.20
C PRO A 50 -25.10 -4.89 10.86
N MET A 51 -23.96 -4.45 10.35
CA MET A 51 -23.35 -4.96 9.12
C MET A 51 -22.22 -5.94 9.42
N CYS A 52 -21.96 -6.83 8.44
CA CYS A 52 -20.88 -7.79 8.54
C CYS A 52 -19.50 -7.09 8.48
N MET A 53 -18.62 -7.40 9.43
CA MET A 53 -17.28 -6.81 9.53
C MET A 53 -16.19 -7.63 8.82
N GLU A 54 -16.57 -8.72 8.14
CA GLU A 54 -15.63 -9.69 7.55
C GLU A 54 -14.66 -9.07 6.51
N GLN A 55 -15.13 -8.06 5.77
CA GLN A 55 -14.31 -7.38 4.76
C GLN A 55 -13.12 -6.63 5.37
N TYR A 56 -13.25 -6.11 6.59
CA TYR A 56 -12.16 -5.40 7.27
C TYR A 56 -10.97 -6.31 7.56
N TYR A 57 -11.22 -7.56 7.95
CA TYR A 57 -10.17 -8.55 8.23
C TYR A 57 -9.39 -8.97 6.97
N ARG A 58 -9.85 -8.57 5.79
CA ARG A 58 -9.25 -8.89 4.48
C ARG A 58 -8.41 -7.76 3.89
N LEU A 59 -8.48 -6.55 4.46
CA LEU A 59 -7.80 -5.35 3.94
C LEU A 59 -6.29 -5.55 3.76
N PHE A 60 -5.63 -6.15 4.76
CA PHE A 60 -4.17 -6.27 4.82
C PHE A 60 -3.65 -7.72 4.76
N SER A 61 -4.56 -8.69 4.66
CA SER A 61 -4.24 -10.12 4.68
C SER A 61 -4.45 -10.81 3.33
N SER A 62 -4.85 -10.04 2.30
CA SER A 62 -5.27 -10.59 1.02
C SER A 62 -4.22 -10.43 -0.07
N TYR A 63 -4.20 -11.38 -1.00
CA TYR A 63 -3.45 -11.35 -2.25
C TYR A 63 -4.22 -12.08 -3.34
N ARG A 64 -4.30 -11.49 -4.54
CA ARG A 64 -4.96 -12.10 -5.70
C ARG A 64 -3.95 -12.74 -6.63
N TYR A 65 -3.87 -14.07 -6.62
CA TYR A 65 -3.01 -14.82 -7.53
C TYR A 65 -3.61 -14.83 -8.95
N PRO A 66 -2.82 -14.53 -9.99
CA PRO A 66 -3.27 -14.69 -11.37
C PRO A 66 -3.39 -16.19 -11.70
N GLY A 67 -4.41 -16.55 -12.49
CA GLY A 67 -4.56 -17.90 -13.02
C GLY A 67 -4.90 -17.91 -14.51
N LEU A 68 -4.54 -18.98 -15.21
CA LEU A 68 -4.75 -19.10 -16.66
C LEU A 68 -6.22 -19.04 -17.11
N LYS A 69 -7.15 -19.33 -16.19
CA LYS A 69 -8.60 -19.29 -16.43
C LYS A 69 -9.35 -18.54 -15.34
N THR A 70 -8.91 -18.72 -14.09
CA THR A 70 -9.56 -18.15 -12.92
C THR A 70 -8.49 -17.79 -11.91
N ASP A 71 -8.55 -16.57 -11.42
CA ASP A 71 -7.68 -16.09 -10.36
C ASP A 71 -8.06 -16.70 -9.01
N THR A 72 -7.12 -16.69 -8.07
CA THR A 72 -7.37 -17.16 -6.69
C THR A 72 -7.14 -16.04 -5.70
N LEU A 73 -8.18 -15.66 -4.96
CA LEU A 73 -8.03 -14.80 -3.79
C LEU A 73 -7.56 -15.64 -2.61
N LYS A 74 -6.36 -15.35 -2.11
CA LYS A 74 -5.83 -15.95 -0.89
C LYS A 74 -5.94 -14.93 0.23
N VAL A 75 -6.54 -15.36 1.34
CA VAL A 75 -6.62 -14.57 2.57
C VAL A 75 -5.80 -15.27 3.64
N HIS A 76 -4.74 -14.61 4.09
CA HIS A 76 -3.88 -15.07 5.17
C HIS A 76 -4.52 -14.70 6.51
N MET A 77 -5.55 -15.45 6.91
CA MET A 77 -6.20 -15.30 8.21
C MET A 77 -5.25 -15.79 9.31
N ASN A 78 -4.85 -14.89 10.22
CA ASN A 78 -4.30 -15.15 11.56
C ASN A 78 -3.75 -16.56 11.80
N ALA A 79 -2.45 -16.76 11.53
CA ALA A 79 -1.68 -17.50 12.52
C ALA A 79 -1.16 -16.44 13.50
N ALA A 80 -1.03 -16.78 14.78
CA ALA A 80 -0.21 -16.04 15.72
C ALA A 80 1.26 -16.09 15.22
N SER A 81 1.55 -15.37 14.14
CA SER A 81 2.86 -15.32 13.54
C SER A 81 3.68 -14.39 14.42
N SER A 82 4.47 -14.99 15.30
CA SER A 82 5.57 -14.34 16.02
C SER A 82 6.69 -13.85 15.08
N GLY A 83 6.44 -13.80 13.77
CA GLY A 83 7.37 -13.33 12.74
C GLY A 83 7.24 -11.82 12.53
N PRO A 84 8.22 -11.21 11.86
CA PRO A 84 8.16 -9.80 11.52
C PRO A 84 6.97 -9.51 10.57
N GLU A 85 6.30 -8.38 10.77
CA GLU A 85 5.37 -7.83 9.79
C GLU A 85 6.08 -6.78 8.95
N HIS A 86 5.93 -6.85 7.63
CA HIS A 86 6.56 -5.94 6.69
C HIS A 86 5.56 -5.34 5.69
N ILE A 87 5.96 -4.21 5.13
CA ILE A 87 5.37 -3.64 3.92
C ILE A 87 6.36 -3.73 2.77
N ILE A 88 5.87 -3.56 1.55
CA ILE A 88 6.72 -3.35 0.38
C ILE A 88 6.69 -1.87 0.01
N VAL A 89 7.86 -1.26 -0.08
CA VAL A 89 8.00 0.10 -0.60
C VAL A 89 8.48 0.01 -2.05
N VAL A 90 7.77 0.65 -2.97
CA VAL A 90 8.16 0.75 -4.38
C VAL A 90 8.59 2.17 -4.68
N CYS A 91 9.83 2.33 -5.13
CA CYS A 91 10.38 3.63 -5.52
C CYS A 91 11.21 3.45 -6.79
N LYS A 92 10.94 4.25 -7.83
CA LYS A 92 11.59 4.12 -9.15
C LYS A 92 11.53 2.69 -9.71
N ASN A 93 10.37 2.05 -9.54
CA ASN A 93 10.08 0.66 -9.95
C ASN A 93 10.91 -0.41 -9.22
N GLN A 94 11.64 -0.04 -8.15
CA GLN A 94 12.42 -0.95 -7.32
C GLN A 94 11.65 -1.28 -6.05
N PHE A 95 11.69 -2.55 -5.63
CA PHE A 95 10.92 -3.07 -4.51
C PHE A 95 11.82 -3.28 -3.30
N PHE A 96 11.41 -2.74 -2.15
CA PHE A 96 12.16 -2.84 -0.90
C PHE A 96 11.26 -3.39 0.20
N VAL A 97 11.79 -4.32 0.98
CA VAL A 97 11.13 -4.79 2.20
C VAL A 97 11.39 -3.77 3.31
N LEU A 98 10.31 -3.34 3.97
CA LEU A 98 10.40 -2.55 5.19
C LEU A 98 9.67 -3.28 6.31
N ASP A 99 10.43 -3.89 7.22
CA ASP A 99 9.90 -4.46 8.46
C ASP A 99 9.35 -3.33 9.32
N VAL A 100 8.05 -3.37 9.60
CA VAL A 100 7.33 -2.36 10.39
C VAL A 100 7.06 -2.85 11.81
N ILE A 101 7.08 -4.17 12.02
CA ILE A 101 7.09 -4.82 13.33
C ILE A 101 8.23 -5.85 13.30
N ALA A 102 9.24 -5.65 14.14
CA ALA A 102 10.39 -6.56 14.27
C ALA A 102 10.62 -6.88 15.74
N ASN A 103 10.83 -8.17 16.08
CA ASN A 103 11.01 -8.63 17.47
C ASN A 103 9.91 -8.12 18.41
N SER A 104 8.65 -8.14 17.95
CA SER A 104 7.47 -7.61 18.66
C SER A 104 7.51 -6.11 18.98
N LYS A 105 8.46 -5.35 18.42
CA LYS A 105 8.51 -3.90 18.50
C LYS A 105 8.04 -3.29 17.17
N GLN A 106 6.97 -2.51 17.23
CA GLN A 106 6.52 -1.70 16.12
C GLN A 106 7.41 -0.46 15.95
N LEU A 107 7.85 -0.17 14.73
CA LEU A 107 8.66 1.01 14.46
C LEU A 107 7.87 2.31 14.70
N ASN A 108 8.52 3.31 15.29
CA ASN A 108 7.98 4.65 15.44
C ASN A 108 8.13 5.47 14.13
N GLU A 109 7.50 6.66 14.08
CA GLU A 109 7.51 7.52 12.88
C GLU A 109 8.92 7.90 12.44
N THR A 110 9.82 8.22 13.38
CA THR A 110 11.21 8.60 13.09
C THR A 110 12.03 7.42 12.55
N GLU A 111 11.83 6.23 13.11
CA GLU A 111 12.46 4.99 12.64
C GLU A 111 11.98 4.68 11.21
N ILE A 112 10.67 4.77 10.94
CA ILE A 112 10.10 4.56 9.60
C ILE A 112 10.65 5.60 8.61
N LEU A 113 10.66 6.89 8.97
CA LEU A 113 11.20 7.95 8.13
C LEU A 113 12.66 7.68 7.75
N SER A 114 13.50 7.27 8.72
CA SER A 114 14.90 6.94 8.46
C SER A 114 15.05 5.78 7.46
N GLN A 115 14.18 4.77 7.51
CA GLN A 115 14.19 3.69 6.54
C GLN A 115 13.72 4.15 5.15
N LEU A 116 12.69 4.99 5.08
CA LEU A 116 12.23 5.56 3.80
C LEU A 116 13.30 6.44 3.13
N GLU A 117 14.06 7.21 3.91
CA GLU A 117 15.20 8.00 3.39
C GLU A 117 16.30 7.09 2.82
N LYS A 118 16.61 5.98 3.50
CA LYS A 118 17.56 4.96 2.98
C LYS A 118 17.05 4.34 1.68
N ILE A 119 15.79 3.92 1.64
CA ILE A 119 15.15 3.35 0.44
C ILE A 119 15.20 4.33 -0.72
N LYS A 120 14.87 5.61 -0.49
CA LYS A 120 14.93 6.65 -1.52
C LYS A 120 16.36 6.84 -2.05
N LYS A 121 17.35 6.83 -1.16
CA LYS A 121 18.77 6.93 -1.56
C LYS A 121 19.22 5.69 -2.36
N MET A 122 18.81 4.49 -1.95
CA MET A 122 19.14 3.24 -2.66
C MET A 122 18.51 3.23 -4.06
N SER A 123 17.26 3.68 -4.21
CA SER A 123 16.57 3.72 -5.51
C SER A 123 17.18 4.71 -6.51
N GLU A 124 18.03 5.62 -6.05
CA GLU A 124 18.78 6.54 -6.91
C GLU A 124 20.03 5.90 -7.53
N ASN A 125 20.53 4.78 -6.99
CA ASN A 125 21.66 4.08 -7.58
C ASN A 125 21.26 3.46 -8.93
N ALA A 126 21.82 3.99 -10.02
CA ALA A 126 21.53 3.52 -11.37
C ALA A 126 22.20 2.18 -11.70
N GLU A 127 23.31 1.84 -11.04
CA GLU A 127 24.08 0.61 -11.29
C GLU A 127 23.38 -0.63 -10.73
N GLU A 128 22.61 -0.46 -9.65
CA GLU A 128 21.85 -1.52 -8.99
C GLU A 128 20.39 -1.62 -9.49
N ARG A 129 20.03 -0.86 -10.52
CA ARG A 129 18.64 -0.81 -11.01
C ARG A 129 18.23 -2.12 -11.67
N LEU A 130 17.21 -2.76 -11.13
CA LEU A 130 16.61 -3.97 -11.66
C LEU A 130 15.46 -3.65 -12.64
N PRO A 131 15.07 -4.61 -13.51
CA PRO A 131 13.94 -4.47 -14.41
C PRO A 131 12.64 -4.11 -13.67
N PRO A 132 11.74 -3.32 -14.28
CA PRO A 132 10.52 -2.83 -13.65
C PRO A 132 9.42 -3.91 -13.60
N VAL A 133 9.63 -4.98 -12.82
CA VAL A 133 8.79 -6.19 -12.79
C VAL A 133 7.32 -5.94 -12.41
N GLY A 134 7.04 -4.86 -11.67
CA GLY A 134 5.68 -4.47 -11.29
C GLY A 134 4.73 -4.24 -12.48
N ILE A 135 5.27 -3.84 -13.63
CA ILE A 135 4.46 -3.59 -14.84
C ILE A 135 3.73 -4.86 -15.32
N LEU A 136 4.29 -6.04 -15.07
CA LEU A 136 3.70 -7.32 -15.48
C LEU A 136 2.34 -7.56 -14.81
N THR A 137 2.14 -7.04 -13.60
CA THR A 137 0.86 -7.14 -12.88
C THR A 137 -0.25 -6.26 -13.47
N SER A 138 0.11 -5.33 -14.39
CA SER A 138 -0.85 -4.45 -15.07
C SER A 138 -1.43 -5.04 -16.36
N ASP A 139 -0.90 -6.17 -16.82
CA ASP A 139 -1.37 -6.85 -18.02
C ASP A 139 -2.66 -7.64 -17.76
N GLY A 140 -3.21 -8.26 -18.81
CA GLY A 140 -4.30 -9.21 -18.70
C GLY A 140 -3.95 -10.37 -17.75
N ARG A 141 -4.98 -10.93 -17.08
CA ARG A 141 -4.77 -11.91 -16.01
C ARG A 141 -4.11 -13.21 -16.50
N THR A 142 -4.41 -13.61 -17.72
CA THR A 142 -3.82 -14.80 -18.36
C THR A 142 -2.36 -14.56 -18.72
N GLU A 143 -2.05 -13.39 -19.29
CA GLU A 143 -0.70 -12.95 -19.66
C GLU A 143 0.18 -12.84 -18.41
N TRP A 144 -0.35 -12.22 -17.35
CA TRP A 144 0.33 -12.15 -16.06
C TRP A 144 0.54 -13.54 -15.44
N ALA A 145 -0.45 -14.44 -15.50
CA ALA A 145 -0.27 -15.82 -15.02
C ALA A 145 0.89 -16.53 -15.73
N GLN A 146 0.97 -16.41 -17.06
CA GLN A 146 2.07 -17.00 -17.86
C GLN A 146 3.43 -16.37 -17.54
N ALA A 147 3.50 -15.04 -17.41
CA ALA A 147 4.73 -14.34 -17.05
C ALA A 147 5.18 -14.71 -15.62
N ARG A 148 4.25 -14.81 -14.67
CA ARG A 148 4.52 -15.24 -13.29
C ARG A 148 5.05 -16.67 -13.26
N ASP A 149 4.46 -17.60 -14.03
CA ASP A 149 4.95 -18.98 -14.17
C ASP A 149 6.39 -19.06 -14.71
N ALA A 150 6.79 -18.12 -15.56
CA ALA A 150 8.18 -18.00 -15.99
C ALA A 150 9.10 -17.46 -14.87
N LEU A 151 8.66 -16.41 -14.17
CA LEU A 151 9.43 -15.78 -13.08
C LEU A 151 9.73 -16.77 -11.95
N ILE A 152 8.74 -17.54 -11.49
CA ILE A 152 8.87 -18.47 -10.36
C ILE A 152 9.78 -19.66 -10.64
N LYS A 153 10.37 -19.80 -11.83
CA LYS A 153 11.37 -20.85 -12.11
C LYS A 153 12.71 -20.54 -11.45
N ASP A 154 13.04 -19.26 -11.30
CA ASP A 154 14.23 -18.81 -10.57
C ASP A 154 13.95 -18.70 -9.07
N GLN A 155 14.94 -19.08 -8.24
CA GLN A 155 14.79 -19.06 -6.78
C GLN A 155 14.68 -17.64 -6.21
N THR A 156 15.50 -16.71 -6.70
CA THR A 156 15.50 -15.32 -6.23
C THR A 156 14.17 -14.63 -6.50
N ASN A 157 13.60 -14.89 -7.68
CA ASN A 157 12.27 -14.39 -8.04
C ASN A 157 11.18 -14.98 -7.16
N ARG A 158 11.23 -16.29 -6.86
CA ARG A 158 10.28 -16.94 -5.93
C ARG A 158 10.32 -16.27 -4.56
N ASP A 159 11.52 -16.08 -4.01
CA ASP A 159 11.68 -15.50 -2.68
C ASP A 159 11.21 -14.02 -2.64
N SER A 160 11.52 -13.25 -3.69
CA SER A 160 11.04 -11.87 -3.84
C SER A 160 9.51 -11.80 -3.95
N LEU A 161 8.90 -12.68 -4.74
CA LEU A 161 7.44 -12.75 -4.88
C LEU A 161 6.77 -13.16 -3.57
N ALA A 162 7.36 -14.11 -2.81
CA ALA A 162 6.84 -14.51 -1.51
C ALA A 162 6.82 -13.35 -0.51
N LEU A 163 7.82 -12.47 -0.54
CA LEU A 163 7.86 -11.25 0.26
C LEU A 163 6.76 -10.26 -0.16
N ILE A 164 6.48 -10.11 -1.45
CA ILE A 164 5.39 -9.24 -1.93
C ILE A 164 4.01 -9.83 -1.58
N GLU A 165 3.84 -11.15 -1.69
CA GLU A 165 2.59 -11.82 -1.37
C GLU A 165 2.21 -11.67 0.10
N SER A 166 3.20 -11.86 0.98
CA SER A 166 3.02 -11.85 2.44
C SER A 166 3.03 -10.46 3.07
N CYS A 167 3.37 -9.39 2.33
CA CYS A 167 3.39 -8.04 2.90
C CYS A 167 1.99 -7.57 3.32
N MET A 168 1.92 -6.60 4.22
CA MET A 168 0.65 -6.03 4.68
C MET A 168 -0.01 -5.16 3.61
N CYS A 169 0.78 -4.28 3.01
CA CYS A 169 0.37 -3.37 1.95
C CYS A 169 1.60 -2.92 1.15
N VAL A 170 1.36 -2.24 0.04
CA VAL A 170 2.40 -1.59 -0.75
C VAL A 170 2.36 -0.08 -0.51
N LEU A 171 3.52 0.54 -0.36
CA LEU A 171 3.71 1.99 -0.41
C LEU A 171 4.43 2.36 -1.71
N CYS A 172 3.78 3.08 -2.60
CA CYS A 172 4.36 3.58 -3.84
C CYS A 172 4.84 5.02 -3.65
N LEU A 173 6.15 5.22 -3.68
CA LEU A 173 6.78 6.54 -3.70
C LEU A 173 6.95 6.99 -5.15
N ASP A 174 5.98 7.76 -5.63
CA ASP A 174 5.86 8.17 -7.03
C ASP A 174 6.70 9.41 -7.34
N GLU A 175 7.39 9.40 -8.48
CA GLU A 175 8.10 10.58 -8.97
C GLU A 175 7.09 11.62 -9.51
N PRO A 176 7.44 12.92 -9.51
CA PRO A 176 6.56 13.97 -10.01
C PRO A 176 6.11 13.68 -11.44
N SER A 177 4.80 13.71 -11.71
CA SER A 177 4.30 13.28 -13.02
C SER A 177 4.54 14.29 -14.14
N GLY A 178 4.98 15.51 -13.79
CA GLY A 178 5.13 16.66 -14.70
C GLY A 178 3.80 17.19 -15.26
N LEU A 179 2.67 16.74 -14.73
CA LEU A 179 1.33 17.15 -15.18
C LEU A 179 0.73 18.15 -14.20
N GLU A 180 -0.16 19.00 -14.69
CA GLU A 180 -0.95 19.85 -13.81
C GLU A 180 -1.85 18.98 -12.92
N ALA A 181 -1.72 19.15 -11.60
CA ALA A 181 -2.38 18.35 -10.57
C ALA A 181 -3.87 18.72 -10.38
N ARG A 182 -4.66 18.66 -11.46
CA ARG A 182 -6.13 18.70 -11.44
C ARG A 182 -6.68 17.37 -10.95
N ASP A 183 -7.91 17.37 -10.42
CA ASP A 183 -8.53 16.15 -9.88
C ASP A 183 -8.60 15.01 -10.91
N THR A 184 -8.91 15.32 -12.18
CA THR A 184 -8.88 14.33 -13.28
C THR A 184 -7.50 13.70 -13.46
N THR A 185 -6.45 14.52 -13.49
CA THR A 185 -5.06 14.03 -13.63
C THR A 185 -4.66 13.15 -12.46
N ARG A 186 -5.01 13.59 -11.24
CA ARG A 186 -4.71 12.86 -10.00
C ARG A 186 -5.44 11.52 -9.97
N ALA A 187 -6.69 11.47 -10.43
CA ALA A 187 -7.43 10.23 -10.60
C ALA A 187 -6.77 9.29 -11.61
N LEU A 188 -6.32 9.77 -12.78
CA LEU A 188 -5.60 8.97 -13.77
C LEU A 188 -4.32 8.35 -13.19
N LEU A 189 -3.56 9.11 -12.40
CA LEU A 189 -2.37 8.61 -11.72
C LEU A 189 -2.68 7.53 -10.67
N MET A 190 -3.81 7.64 -9.97
CA MET A 190 -4.27 6.57 -9.06
C MET A 190 -4.81 5.35 -9.81
N LEU A 191 -5.37 5.52 -11.01
CA LEU A 191 -5.91 4.40 -11.78
C LEU A 191 -4.81 3.55 -12.42
N HIS A 192 -3.80 4.18 -13.02
CA HIS A 192 -2.81 3.46 -13.83
C HIS A 192 -1.39 4.08 -13.81
N GLY A 193 -1.12 5.02 -12.91
CA GLY A 193 0.22 5.61 -12.73
C GLY A 193 0.75 6.42 -13.93
N GLY A 194 -0.07 6.70 -14.94
CA GLY A 194 0.34 7.41 -16.15
C GLY A 194 1.18 6.59 -17.14
N GLY A 195 1.20 5.26 -17.03
CA GLY A 195 1.90 4.36 -17.96
C GLY A 195 3.38 4.11 -17.60
N ARG A 196 4.06 3.31 -18.43
CA ARG A 196 5.45 2.83 -18.20
C ARG A 196 6.46 3.97 -18.01
N GLU A 197 6.35 5.04 -18.78
CA GLU A 197 7.28 6.18 -18.75
C GLU A 197 7.09 7.10 -17.52
N LYS A 198 6.07 6.83 -16.70
CA LYS A 198 5.79 7.55 -15.46
C LYS A 198 5.85 6.58 -14.27
N ASN A 199 4.74 6.40 -13.58
CA ASN A 199 4.66 5.60 -12.36
C ASN A 199 3.87 4.30 -12.55
N GLY A 200 3.51 3.93 -13.78
CA GLY A 200 2.68 2.75 -14.07
C GLY A 200 3.33 1.42 -13.68
N ALA A 201 4.66 1.35 -13.68
CA ALA A 201 5.42 0.18 -13.21
C ALA A 201 5.79 0.24 -11.72
N ASN A 202 5.54 1.37 -11.04
CA ASN A 202 5.83 1.58 -9.63
C ASN A 202 4.66 1.04 -8.77
N ARG A 203 4.20 -0.16 -9.08
CA ARG A 203 2.92 -0.76 -8.63
C ARG A 203 3.04 -2.27 -8.49
N TRP A 204 2.10 -2.85 -7.75
CA TRP A 204 1.84 -4.29 -7.70
C TRP A 204 0.34 -4.57 -7.55
N TYR A 205 -0.36 -4.77 -8.68
CA TYR A 205 -1.83 -4.76 -8.72
C TYR A 205 -2.51 -5.98 -8.09
N ASP A 206 -1.78 -7.05 -7.81
CA ASP A 206 -2.31 -8.22 -7.08
C ASP A 206 -2.46 -7.97 -5.58
N LYS A 207 -1.79 -6.94 -5.03
CA LYS A 207 -1.89 -6.61 -3.61
C LYS A 207 -3.08 -5.72 -3.34
N SER A 208 -3.87 -6.09 -2.33
CA SER A 208 -5.17 -5.47 -2.06
C SER A 208 -5.12 -3.98 -1.74
N MET A 209 -4.08 -3.52 -1.06
CA MET A 209 -3.92 -2.12 -0.67
C MET A 209 -2.55 -1.59 -1.13
N GLN A 210 -2.57 -0.60 -2.03
CA GLN A 210 -1.37 0.12 -2.46
C GLN A 210 -1.56 1.62 -2.19
N PHE A 211 -0.90 2.14 -1.17
CA PHE A 211 -0.91 3.57 -0.87
C PHE A 211 0.09 4.29 -1.75
N VAL A 212 -0.33 5.37 -2.40
CA VAL A 212 0.53 6.17 -3.29
C VAL A 212 0.82 7.50 -2.63
N VAL A 213 2.10 7.86 -2.57
CA VAL A 213 2.60 9.17 -2.13
C VAL A 213 3.50 9.72 -3.24
N GLY A 214 2.93 10.59 -4.08
CA GLY A 214 3.65 11.31 -5.10
C GLY A 214 4.45 12.47 -4.53
N MET A 215 5.69 12.65 -4.97
CA MET A 215 6.55 13.76 -4.56
C MET A 215 5.98 15.15 -4.93
N ASP A 216 5.01 15.20 -5.85
CA ASP A 216 4.25 16.39 -6.25
C ASP A 216 2.96 16.61 -5.44
N GLY A 217 2.75 15.84 -4.36
CA GLY A 217 1.59 15.95 -3.47
C GLY A 217 0.37 15.18 -3.95
N VAL A 218 0.47 14.40 -5.03
CA VAL A 218 -0.60 13.50 -5.49
C VAL A 218 -0.58 12.22 -4.68
N CYS A 219 -1.53 12.10 -3.75
CA CYS A 219 -1.64 10.96 -2.85
C CYS A 219 -2.98 10.23 -2.99
N GLY A 220 -3.01 8.95 -2.63
CA GLY A 220 -4.22 8.15 -2.65
C GLY A 220 -3.97 6.68 -2.34
N VAL A 221 -4.93 5.84 -2.71
CA VAL A 221 -4.84 4.39 -2.59
C VAL A 221 -5.41 3.71 -3.81
N VAL A 222 -4.69 2.72 -4.33
CA VAL A 222 -5.15 1.78 -5.37
C VAL A 222 -5.55 0.49 -4.66
N CYS A 223 -6.71 -0.05 -5.01
CA CYS A 223 -7.24 -1.25 -4.37
C CYS A 223 -7.49 -2.37 -5.38
N GLU A 224 -7.11 -3.59 -5.02
CA GLU A 224 -7.62 -4.80 -5.66
C GLU A 224 -8.96 -5.12 -5.02
N HIS A 225 -10.02 -5.26 -5.84
CA HIS A 225 -11.41 -5.16 -5.37
C HIS A 225 -12.01 -6.52 -4.95
N SER A 226 -11.37 -7.65 -5.24
CA SER A 226 -11.89 -8.97 -4.87
C SER A 226 -12.12 -9.23 -3.36
N PRO A 227 -11.39 -8.64 -2.38
CA PRO A 227 -11.56 -8.96 -0.97
C PRO A 227 -12.59 -8.11 -0.23
N PHE A 228 -12.90 -6.90 -0.72
CA PHE A 228 -13.72 -5.90 -0.01
C PHE A 228 -14.33 -4.86 -0.97
N GLU A 229 -15.33 -4.14 -0.47
CA GLU A 229 -16.10 -3.13 -1.19
C GLU A 229 -15.70 -1.69 -0.81
N GLY A 230 -16.19 -0.72 -1.60
CA GLY A 230 -15.81 0.69 -1.47
C GLY A 230 -16.07 1.32 -0.10
N ILE A 231 -17.13 0.92 0.62
CA ILE A 231 -17.42 1.48 1.96
C ILE A 231 -16.30 1.16 2.95
N VAL A 232 -15.84 -0.09 2.96
CA VAL A 232 -14.75 -0.56 3.83
C VAL A 232 -13.44 0.16 3.48
N LEU A 233 -13.16 0.34 2.19
CA LEU A 233 -12.01 1.13 1.72
C LEU A 233 -12.06 2.59 2.21
N VAL A 234 -13.22 3.24 2.13
CA VAL A 234 -13.42 4.63 2.58
C VAL A 234 -13.18 4.74 4.08
N GLN A 235 -13.77 3.85 4.89
CA GLN A 235 -13.61 3.87 6.35
C GLN A 235 -12.13 3.75 6.76
N CYS A 236 -11.41 2.79 6.17
CA CYS A 236 -9.97 2.66 6.39
C CYS A 236 -9.20 3.92 5.96
N SER A 237 -9.51 4.46 4.79
CA SER A 237 -8.81 5.63 4.24
C SER A 237 -9.05 6.89 5.06
N GLU A 238 -10.28 7.13 5.49
CA GLU A 238 -10.62 8.25 6.36
C GLU A 238 -9.95 8.13 7.73
N TYR A 239 -9.88 6.93 8.31
CA TYR A 239 -9.18 6.70 9.57
C TYR A 239 -7.71 7.10 9.45
N VAL A 240 -7.02 6.59 8.43
CA VAL A 240 -5.60 6.89 8.18
C VAL A 240 -5.38 8.39 7.95
N MET A 241 -6.24 9.04 7.16
CA MET A 241 -6.14 10.49 6.93
C MET A 241 -6.38 11.30 8.20
N LYS A 242 -7.34 10.91 9.04
CA LYS A 242 -7.57 11.53 10.36
C LYS A 242 -6.35 11.35 11.27
N TYR A 243 -5.74 10.16 11.28
CA TYR A 243 -4.52 9.89 12.04
C TYR A 243 -3.37 10.83 11.63
N ILE A 244 -3.19 11.08 10.33
CA ILE A 244 -2.15 11.99 9.81
C ILE A 244 -2.40 13.44 10.25
N ILE A 245 -3.66 13.89 10.28
CA ILE A 245 -4.04 15.28 10.61
C ILE A 245 -4.07 15.52 12.13
N TRP A 246 -4.55 14.56 12.91
CA TRP A 246 -4.93 14.78 14.31
C TRP A 246 -3.76 14.88 15.29
N ARG A 247 -2.51 14.53 14.91
CA ARG A 247 -1.36 14.82 15.77
C ARG A 247 -0.95 16.29 15.65
N PRO A 248 -1.17 17.12 16.69
CA PRO A 248 -0.58 18.44 16.73
C PRO A 248 0.93 18.27 16.81
N THR A 249 1.65 19.20 16.20
CA THR A 249 3.07 19.43 16.50
C THR A 249 3.28 19.51 18.01
N GLY A 250 4.01 18.55 18.58
CA GLY A 250 4.68 18.66 19.88
C GLY A 250 3.79 18.61 21.13
N GLU A 251 3.49 17.41 21.61
CA GLU A 251 3.67 17.16 23.04
C GLU A 251 5.12 16.69 23.22
N ALA A 252 5.98 17.65 23.52
CA ALA A 252 7.23 17.38 24.20
C ALA A 252 6.84 16.85 25.59
N GLY A 253 7.18 15.59 25.85
CA GLY A 253 7.22 15.10 27.22
C GLY A 253 8.39 15.75 27.93
N GLU A 254 8.08 16.68 28.82
CA GLU A 254 8.73 16.90 30.12
C GLU A 254 7.64 17.25 31.14
#